data_AF-A0A5C3Q9V8-F1
#
_entry.id   AF-A0A5C3Q9V8-F1
#
_cell.length_a   1.000
_cell.length_b   1.000
_cell.length_c   1.000
_cell.angle_alpha   90.00
_cell.angle_beta   90.00
_cell.angle_gamma   90.00
#
_symmetry.space_group_name_H-M   'P 1'
#
loop_
_entity.id
_entity.type
_entity.pdbx_description
1 polymer ?
#
loop_
_entity_poly.entity_id
_entity_poly.type
_entity_poly.pdbx_seq_one_letter_code
_entity_poly.pdbx_strand_id
1 'polypeptide(L)'
;MSDTPEWPSLYQPGKEILNIEGREPEQPGASYLHNVGDVFRFTFFWNVIFHTPIFAICGLYAFLNITFSPSRSRAVSRLEKDDDFSQVDVGDDGQEGESYPLTQRLHDDDELTRQHTARSATIKSRSSKRKRNETRSRLTFSLLALLVFLTFGLAGTTIASVLVSLLMSGMFKAGGYSMSTWIPFLGAVISVLVSVLSIWPTVVDLI
;
A
#
# COMPACT_ATOMS: atom_id res chain seq x y z
N MET A 1 -40.73 27.37 12.81
CA MET A 1 -40.24 25.99 13.02
C MET A 1 -39.04 25.86 12.12
N SER A 2 -37.86 25.60 12.68
CA SER A 2 -36.63 25.46 11.92
C SER A 2 -36.66 24.12 11.19
N ASP A 3 -37.05 24.13 9.92
CA ASP A 3 -37.09 22.96 9.05
C ASP A 3 -35.66 22.57 8.66
N THR A 4 -34.96 21.90 9.56
CA THR A 4 -33.70 21.24 9.26
C THR A 4 -33.97 19.91 8.58
N PRO A 5 -33.54 19.71 7.32
CA PRO A 5 -33.75 18.45 6.64
C PRO A 5 -32.92 17.32 7.27
N GLU A 6 -33.50 16.13 7.35
CA GLU A 6 -32.80 14.95 7.88
C GLU A 6 -31.64 14.56 6.95
N TRP A 7 -30.50 14.18 7.53
CA TRP A 7 -29.37 13.65 6.76
C TRP A 7 -29.57 12.14 6.50
N PRO A 8 -29.21 11.58 5.34
CA PRO A 8 -28.67 12.22 4.14
C PRO A 8 -29.80 12.59 3.19
N SER A 9 -30.15 13.86 3.13
CA SER A 9 -31.16 14.32 2.17
C SER A 9 -30.50 14.93 0.95
N LEU A 10 -30.46 14.13 -0.12
CA LEU A 10 -30.23 14.59 -1.49
C LEU A 10 -31.59 14.95 -2.09
N TYR A 11 -31.96 16.23 -2.06
CA TYR A 11 -33.23 16.67 -2.64
C TYR A 11 -33.14 16.87 -4.16
N GLN A 12 -34.29 16.95 -4.83
CA GLN A 12 -34.42 16.77 -6.28
C GLN A 12 -33.62 17.81 -7.09
N PRO A 13 -32.51 17.43 -7.76
CA PRO A 13 -31.60 18.38 -8.44
C PRO A 13 -32.30 19.15 -9.56
N GLY A 14 -33.26 18.50 -10.21
CA GLY A 14 -34.01 19.09 -11.30
C GLY A 14 -34.85 20.30 -10.90
N LYS A 15 -35.30 20.38 -9.63
CA LYS A 15 -36.10 21.53 -9.18
C LYS A 15 -35.23 22.75 -8.83
N GLU A 16 -34.01 22.51 -8.37
CA GLU A 16 -33.10 23.58 -7.96
C GLU A 16 -32.24 24.12 -9.12
N ILE A 17 -31.93 23.29 -10.12
CA ILE A 17 -30.99 23.65 -11.20
C ILE A 17 -31.71 24.05 -12.50
N LEU A 18 -32.84 23.42 -12.84
CA LEU A 18 -33.43 23.53 -14.18
C LEU A 18 -34.51 24.63 -14.33
N ASN A 19 -34.94 25.30 -13.26
CA ASN A 19 -36.06 26.27 -13.29
C ASN A 19 -35.76 27.56 -12.48
N ILE A 20 -34.58 28.17 -12.68
CA ILE A 20 -34.14 29.36 -11.92
C ILE A 20 -34.65 30.68 -12.54
N GLU A 21 -35.10 30.69 -13.80
CA GLU A 21 -35.53 31.91 -14.48
C GLU A 21 -36.82 32.49 -13.87
N GLY A 22 -36.68 33.62 -13.16
CA GLY A 22 -37.78 34.47 -12.68
C GLY A 22 -38.44 34.07 -11.36
N ARG A 23 -37.83 33.18 -10.56
CA ARG A 23 -38.38 32.75 -9.25
C ARG A 23 -37.53 33.23 -8.07
N GLU A 24 -38.13 33.26 -6.89
CA GLU A 24 -37.44 33.55 -5.64
C GLU A 24 -36.29 32.54 -5.38
N PRO A 25 -35.21 32.94 -4.70
CA PRO A 25 -34.04 32.09 -4.45
C PRO A 25 -34.36 30.81 -3.66
N GLU A 26 -35.48 30.79 -2.94
CA GLU A 26 -36.01 29.63 -2.22
C GLU A 26 -37.21 29.06 -2.97
N GLN A 27 -37.06 27.86 -3.52
CA GLN A 27 -38.16 27.20 -4.24
C GLN A 27 -39.03 26.38 -3.28
N PRO A 28 -40.37 26.48 -3.37
CA PRO A 28 -41.27 25.67 -2.54
C PRO A 28 -41.09 24.18 -2.86
N GLY A 29 -40.70 23.40 -1.84
CA GLY A 29 -40.43 21.96 -1.97
C GLY A 29 -38.98 21.58 -2.28
N ALA A 30 -38.07 22.56 -2.40
CA ALA A 30 -36.63 22.34 -2.27
C ALA A 30 -36.23 22.48 -0.79
N SER A 31 -35.11 21.87 -0.39
CA SER A 31 -34.63 21.96 0.99
C SER A 31 -33.26 22.61 1.03
N TYR A 32 -33.17 23.63 1.85
CA TYR A 32 -32.00 24.49 1.96
C TYR A 32 -31.38 24.36 3.36
N LEU A 33 -30.08 24.59 3.41
CA LEU A 33 -29.32 24.66 4.65
C LEU A 33 -29.28 26.13 5.09
N HIS A 34 -29.92 26.42 6.22
CA HIS A 34 -29.94 27.76 6.82
C HIS A 34 -28.94 27.88 7.98
N ASN A 35 -28.56 26.76 8.60
CA ASN A 35 -27.62 26.74 9.72
C ASN A 35 -26.20 26.43 9.24
N VAL A 36 -25.24 27.21 9.72
CA VAL A 36 -23.81 27.01 9.47
C VAL A 36 -23.35 25.62 9.92
N GLY A 37 -23.88 25.13 11.06
CA GLY A 37 -23.54 23.81 11.59
C GLY A 37 -23.94 22.65 10.67
N ASP A 38 -25.06 22.81 9.96
CA ASP A 38 -25.55 21.77 9.04
C ASP A 38 -24.77 21.79 7.73
N VAL A 39 -24.39 22.98 7.24
CA VAL A 39 -23.47 23.14 6.10
C VAL A 39 -22.14 22.43 6.37
N PHE A 40 -21.57 22.63 7.56
CA PHE A 40 -20.35 21.94 7.97
C PHE A 40 -20.53 20.42 7.95
N ARG A 41 -21.57 19.90 8.61
CA ARG A 41 -21.84 18.46 8.73
C ARG A 41 -22.04 17.82 7.37
N PHE A 42 -22.87 18.41 6.52
CA PHE A 42 -23.12 17.90 5.17
C PHE A 42 -21.84 17.86 4.34
N THR A 43 -21.04 18.93 4.36
CA THR A 43 -19.76 18.98 3.63
C THR A 43 -18.77 17.96 4.14
N PHE A 44 -18.67 17.80 5.46
CA PHE A 44 -17.78 16.83 6.08
C PHE A 44 -18.15 15.40 5.73
N PHE A 45 -19.43 15.02 5.90
CA PHE A 45 -19.88 13.65 5.64
C PHE A 45 -19.75 13.27 4.18
N TRP A 46 -20.11 14.15 3.25
CA TRP A 46 -19.94 13.86 1.82
C TRP A 46 -18.47 13.65 1.45
N ASN A 47 -17.57 14.50 1.95
CA ASN A 47 -16.14 14.30 1.70
C ASN A 47 -15.64 12.96 2.25
N VAL A 48 -15.99 12.62 3.49
CA VAL A 48 -15.57 11.34 4.09
C VAL A 48 -16.14 10.16 3.29
N ILE A 49 -17.42 10.19 2.90
CA ILE A 49 -18.07 9.12 2.12
C ILE A 49 -17.36 8.89 0.79
N PHE A 50 -16.99 9.96 0.07
CA PHE A 50 -16.37 9.83 -1.24
C PHE A 50 -14.89 9.44 -1.17
N HIS A 51 -14.15 9.87 -0.15
CA HIS A 51 -12.73 9.55 -0.01
C HIS A 51 -12.49 8.15 0.60
N THR A 52 -13.33 7.71 1.54
CA THR A 52 -13.20 6.41 2.21
C THR A 52 -13.03 5.21 1.25
N PRO A 53 -13.85 5.02 0.20
CA PRO A 53 -13.70 3.88 -0.70
C PRO A 53 -12.38 3.90 -1.47
N ILE A 54 -11.85 5.07 -1.82
CA ILE A 54 -10.56 5.18 -2.52
C ILE A 54 -9.43 4.67 -1.61
N PHE A 55 -9.42 5.11 -0.35
CA PHE A 55 -8.45 4.63 0.63
C PHE A 55 -8.64 3.14 0.95
N ALA A 56 -9.88 2.66 1.01
CA ALA A 56 -10.17 1.24 1.22
C ALA A 56 -9.67 0.36 0.07
N ILE A 57 -9.89 0.78 -1.19
CA ILE A 57 -9.40 0.06 -2.37
C ILE A 57 -7.87 0.04 -2.37
N CYS A 58 -7.21 1.15 -2.07
CA CYS A 58 -5.74 1.20 -2.04
C CYS A 58 -5.16 0.34 -0.90
N GLY A 59 -5.76 0.38 0.31
CA GLY A 59 -5.38 -0.49 1.42
C GLY A 59 -5.62 -1.98 1.11
N LEU A 60 -6.73 -2.31 0.45
CA LEU A 60 -7.02 -3.67 0.00
C LEU A 60 -6.03 -4.13 -1.08
N TYR A 61 -5.65 -3.25 -2.01
CA TYR A 61 -4.64 -3.54 -3.02
C TYR A 61 -3.28 -3.85 -2.37
N ALA A 62 -2.84 -3.04 -1.41
CA ALA A 62 -1.61 -3.30 -0.64
C ALA A 62 -1.69 -4.64 0.11
N PHE A 63 -2.84 -4.93 0.75
CA PHE A 63 -3.08 -6.19 1.42
C PHE A 63 -2.96 -7.39 0.47
N LEU A 64 -3.60 -7.34 -0.69
CA LEU A 64 -3.55 -8.40 -1.69
C LEU A 64 -2.13 -8.55 -2.25
N ASN A 65 -1.44 -7.46 -2.56
CA ASN A 65 -0.07 -7.47 -3.09
C ASN A 65 0.92 -8.13 -2.11
N ILE A 66 0.82 -7.83 -0.82
CA ILE A 66 1.70 -8.42 0.21
C ILE A 66 1.32 -9.88 0.48
N THR A 67 0.01 -10.18 0.57
CA THR A 67 -0.48 -11.53 0.85
C THR A 67 -0.09 -12.52 -0.25
N PHE A 68 -0.13 -12.09 -1.51
CA PHE A 68 0.19 -12.92 -2.67
C PHE A 68 1.60 -12.75 -3.23
N SER A 69 2.53 -12.09 -2.51
CA SER A 69 3.89 -11.86 -3.00
C SER A 69 4.56 -13.17 -3.44
N PRO A 70 4.87 -13.33 -4.75
CA PRO A 70 5.49 -14.53 -5.28
C PRO A 70 6.86 -14.70 -4.63
N SER A 71 7.05 -15.80 -3.91
CA SER A 71 8.29 -16.10 -3.21
C SER A 71 9.44 -16.30 -4.22
N ARG A 72 10.18 -15.23 -4.55
CA ARG A 72 11.40 -15.27 -5.38
C ARG A 72 12.57 -16.02 -4.73
N SER A 73 12.40 -16.54 -3.52
CA SER A 73 13.47 -17.17 -2.72
C SER A 73 13.96 -18.52 -3.27
N ARG A 74 13.38 -19.06 -4.36
CA ARG A 74 13.77 -20.38 -4.89
C ARG A 74 14.70 -20.34 -6.12
N ALA A 75 15.01 -19.17 -6.66
CA ALA A 75 15.88 -19.06 -7.84
C ALA A 75 17.38 -19.02 -7.52
N VAL A 76 17.77 -18.45 -6.38
CA VAL A 76 19.20 -18.28 -6.02
C VAL A 76 19.81 -19.58 -5.47
N SER A 77 19.02 -20.41 -4.78
CA SER A 77 19.51 -21.68 -4.21
C SER A 77 19.69 -22.82 -5.24
N ARG A 78 19.39 -22.56 -6.52
CA ARG A 78 19.70 -23.49 -7.62
C ARG A 78 21.01 -23.18 -8.34
N LEU A 79 21.49 -21.94 -8.28
CA LEU A 79 22.77 -21.57 -8.92
C LEU A 79 23.97 -21.96 -8.06
N GLU A 80 23.84 -21.90 -6.72
CA GLU A 80 24.94 -22.27 -5.81
C GLU A 80 25.18 -23.79 -5.70
N LYS A 81 24.32 -24.62 -6.32
CA LYS A 81 24.45 -26.09 -6.27
C LYS A 81 25.07 -26.69 -7.53
N ASP A 82 25.26 -25.90 -8.58
CA ASP A 82 25.84 -26.38 -9.84
C ASP A 82 27.37 -26.13 -9.93
N ASP A 83 27.99 -25.45 -8.95
CA ASP A 83 29.45 -25.21 -8.90
C ASP A 83 30.26 -26.32 -8.19
N ASP A 84 29.63 -27.39 -7.69
CA ASP A 84 30.32 -28.52 -7.01
C ASP A 84 30.67 -29.68 -7.97
N PHE A 85 30.66 -29.44 -9.29
CA PHE A 85 31.00 -30.46 -10.29
C PHE A 85 32.04 -29.94 -11.29
N SER A 86 33.29 -29.88 -10.85
CA SER A 86 34.47 -29.83 -11.72
C SER A 86 35.65 -30.55 -11.05
N GLN A 87 35.46 -31.83 -10.70
CA GLN A 87 36.58 -32.75 -10.61
C GLN A 87 36.91 -33.21 -12.03
N VAL A 88 37.81 -32.49 -12.69
CA VAL A 88 38.40 -32.94 -13.96
C VAL A 88 39.65 -33.74 -13.60
N ASP A 89 39.52 -35.07 -13.68
CA ASP A 89 40.66 -35.97 -13.82
C ASP A 89 41.28 -35.71 -15.20
N VAL A 90 42.46 -35.07 -15.23
CA VAL A 90 43.32 -35.04 -16.42
C VAL A 90 44.50 -35.96 -16.13
N GLY A 91 44.42 -37.16 -16.69
CA GLY A 91 45.59 -37.96 -16.94
C GLY A 91 46.34 -37.45 -18.17
N ASP A 92 47.66 -37.40 -18.01
CA ASP A 92 48.67 -37.84 -18.98
C ASP A 92 49.51 -36.79 -19.73
N ASP A 93 50.81 -37.10 -19.67
CA ASP A 93 51.98 -36.73 -20.49
C ASP A 93 52.52 -35.28 -20.59
N GLY A 94 53.69 -35.09 -19.97
CA GLY A 94 54.93 -34.90 -20.74
C GLY A 94 55.50 -33.47 -20.92
N GLN A 95 56.70 -33.25 -20.33
CA GLN A 95 57.72 -32.22 -20.63
C GLN A 95 57.43 -30.75 -20.27
N GLU A 96 58.38 -29.90 -19.89
CA GLU A 96 59.75 -29.89 -19.33
C GLU A 96 60.03 -28.37 -19.13
N GLY A 97 60.67 -27.95 -18.04
CA GLY A 97 61.36 -26.64 -18.03
C GLY A 97 61.10 -25.69 -16.85
N GLU A 98 62.17 -25.53 -16.06
CA GLU A 98 62.58 -24.30 -15.35
C GLU A 98 61.99 -23.97 -13.96
N SER A 99 62.54 -24.67 -12.98
CA SER A 99 63.43 -24.14 -11.92
C SER A 99 63.08 -22.82 -11.21
N TYR A 100 62.70 -22.88 -9.91
CA TYR A 100 63.22 -22.00 -8.82
C TYR A 100 63.07 -22.66 -7.44
N PRO A 101 63.89 -22.30 -6.42
CA PRO A 101 64.48 -23.27 -5.50
C PRO A 101 63.92 -23.29 -4.06
N LEU A 102 64.05 -24.49 -3.46
CA LEU A 102 64.40 -24.81 -2.07
C LEU A 102 63.66 -24.08 -0.92
N THR A 103 62.70 -24.80 -0.32
CA THR A 103 62.80 -25.07 1.13
C THR A 103 62.49 -26.53 1.39
N GLN A 104 63.52 -27.27 1.79
CA GLN A 104 63.48 -28.67 2.19
C GLN A 104 63.33 -28.71 3.72
N ARG A 105 62.27 -29.33 4.23
CA ARG A 105 62.31 -29.95 5.55
C ARG A 105 61.52 -31.25 5.55
N LEU A 106 62.30 -32.32 5.40
CA LEU A 106 61.98 -33.71 5.71
C LEU A 106 61.31 -33.83 7.10
N HIS A 107 60.20 -34.57 7.17
CA HIS A 107 60.12 -35.65 8.14
C HIS A 107 59.28 -36.80 7.59
N ASP A 108 59.97 -37.90 7.42
CA ASP A 108 59.52 -39.24 7.02
C ASP A 108 58.52 -39.87 7.99
N ASP A 109 57.75 -40.80 7.41
CA ASP A 109 57.23 -42.04 7.97
C ASP A 109 56.37 -41.99 9.24
N ASP A 110 55.07 -42.25 9.11
CA ASP A 110 54.62 -43.59 9.46
C ASP A 110 53.22 -43.92 8.94
N GLU A 111 53.21 -44.98 8.15
CA GLU A 111 52.06 -45.68 7.60
C GLU A 111 51.37 -46.49 8.70
N LEU A 112 50.68 -45.85 9.65
CA LEU A 112 49.92 -46.62 10.64
C LEU A 112 48.72 -45.89 11.27
N THR A 113 47.79 -45.36 10.47
CA THR A 113 46.41 -45.18 10.95
C THR A 113 45.38 -45.36 9.83
N ARG A 114 45.34 -46.57 9.30
CA ARG A 114 44.27 -47.13 8.46
C ARG A 114 43.00 -47.47 9.29
N GLN A 115 42.63 -46.61 10.24
CA GLN A 115 41.56 -46.88 11.21
C GLN A 115 40.63 -45.70 11.55
N HIS A 116 40.70 -44.59 10.83
CA HIS A 116 39.72 -43.50 10.95
C HIS A 116 38.70 -43.44 9.79
N THR A 117 38.55 -44.52 9.04
CA THR A 117 37.54 -44.67 7.96
C THR A 117 36.21 -45.29 8.43
N ALA A 118 35.86 -45.16 9.72
CA ALA A 118 34.60 -45.69 10.27
C ALA A 118 33.95 -44.78 11.32
N ARG A 119 34.13 -43.45 11.26
CA ARG A 119 33.51 -42.52 12.22
C ARG A 119 32.99 -41.19 11.66
N SER A 120 32.78 -41.09 10.35
CA SER A 120 32.09 -39.94 9.72
C SER A 120 30.69 -40.27 9.20
N ALA A 121 30.09 -41.37 9.67
CA ALA A 121 28.71 -41.73 9.39
C ALA A 121 27.77 -41.34 10.54
N THR A 122 27.90 -40.14 11.12
CA THR A 122 26.95 -39.71 12.16
C THR A 122 26.81 -38.20 12.36
N ILE A 123 26.77 -37.39 11.31
CA ILE A 123 26.06 -36.09 11.40
C ILE A 123 25.16 -35.96 10.17
N LYS A 124 24.19 -36.87 10.11
CA LYS A 124 23.03 -36.80 9.21
C LYS A 124 22.21 -35.57 9.60
N SER A 125 22.51 -34.45 8.94
CA SER A 125 21.58 -33.35 8.62
C SER A 125 20.39 -33.21 9.58
N ARG A 126 20.63 -32.71 10.79
CA ARG A 126 19.57 -32.46 11.78
C ARG A 126 19.03 -31.02 11.71
N SER A 127 18.97 -30.45 10.51
CA SER A 127 18.41 -29.12 10.27
C SER A 127 17.28 -29.18 9.24
N SER A 128 16.21 -29.90 9.58
CA SER A 128 14.94 -29.79 8.85
C SER A 128 13.76 -29.80 9.83
N LYS A 129 13.61 -28.72 10.59
CA LYS A 129 12.30 -28.28 11.07
C LYS A 129 12.00 -26.91 10.48
N ARG A 130 11.81 -26.92 9.17
CA ARG A 130 11.47 -25.77 8.33
C ARG A 130 10.01 -25.34 8.59
N LYS A 131 9.87 -24.03 8.84
CA LYS A 131 8.86 -23.13 8.22
C LYS A 131 7.38 -23.47 8.45
N ARG A 132 6.90 -23.37 9.70
CA ARG A 132 5.46 -23.28 10.01
C ARG A 132 4.96 -21.84 10.30
N ASN A 133 5.85 -20.83 10.22
CA ASN A 133 5.51 -19.43 10.55
C ASN A 133 5.67 -18.40 9.40
N GLU A 134 5.97 -18.82 8.18
CA GLU A 134 6.08 -17.87 7.05
C GLU A 134 4.72 -17.31 6.60
N THR A 135 3.64 -18.09 6.67
CA THR A 135 2.30 -17.66 6.24
C THR A 135 1.59 -16.80 7.28
N ARG A 136 1.73 -17.10 8.58
CA ARG A 136 1.16 -16.27 9.66
C ARG A 136 1.78 -14.88 9.71
N SER A 137 3.09 -14.76 9.49
CA SER A 137 3.80 -13.47 9.48
C SER A 137 3.35 -12.57 8.32
N ARG A 138 3.07 -13.16 7.15
CA ARG A 138 2.59 -12.41 5.96
C ARG A 138 1.20 -11.82 6.16
N LEU A 139 0.27 -12.56 6.77
CA LEU A 139 -1.07 -12.06 7.07
C LEU A 139 -1.03 -10.94 8.11
N THR A 140 -0.26 -11.09 9.18
CA THR A 140 -0.12 -10.03 10.19
C THR A 140 0.50 -8.78 9.60
N PHE A 141 1.51 -8.91 8.74
CA PHE A 141 2.14 -7.77 8.08
C PHE A 141 1.21 -7.09 7.09
N SER A 142 0.44 -7.85 6.30
CA SER A 142 -0.55 -7.31 5.36
C SER A 142 -1.69 -6.60 6.10
N LEU A 143 -2.16 -7.16 7.21
CA LEU A 143 -3.21 -6.55 8.03
C LEU A 143 -2.70 -5.27 8.69
N LEU A 144 -1.44 -5.25 9.16
CA LEU A 144 -0.81 -4.05 9.69
C LEU A 144 -0.68 -2.97 8.61
N ALA A 145 -0.27 -3.34 7.39
CA ALA A 145 -0.22 -2.41 6.26
C ALA A 145 -1.60 -1.84 5.91
N LEU A 146 -2.64 -2.68 5.86
CA LEU A 146 -4.01 -2.23 5.64
C LEU A 146 -4.46 -1.27 6.75
N LEU A 147 -4.22 -1.62 8.01
CA LEU A 147 -4.62 -0.81 9.16
C LEU A 147 -3.91 0.54 9.16
N VAL A 148 -2.60 0.55 8.92
CA VAL A 148 -1.81 1.79 8.80
C VAL A 148 -2.33 2.64 7.65
N PHE A 149 -2.56 2.05 6.48
CA PHE A 149 -3.06 2.81 5.33
C PHE A 149 -4.45 3.39 5.60
N LEU A 150 -5.32 2.63 6.26
CA LEU A 150 -6.65 3.05 6.62
C LEU A 150 -6.64 4.15 7.69
N THR A 151 -5.80 4.05 8.72
CA THR A 151 -5.73 5.07 9.78
C THR A 151 -5.09 6.37 9.28
N PHE A 152 -3.97 6.30 8.55
CA PHE A 152 -3.32 7.48 7.98
C PHE A 152 -4.20 8.11 6.88
N GLY A 153 -4.83 7.30 6.04
CA GLY A 153 -5.77 7.77 5.01
C GLY A 153 -7.00 8.45 5.60
N LEU A 154 -7.61 7.87 6.64
CA LEU A 154 -8.73 8.48 7.36
C LEU A 154 -8.29 9.75 8.10
N ALA A 155 -7.12 9.77 8.73
CA ALA A 155 -6.59 10.97 9.37
C ALA A 155 -6.37 12.11 8.36
N GLY A 156 -5.74 11.83 7.22
CA GLY A 156 -5.57 12.82 6.15
C GLY A 156 -6.90 13.31 5.60
N THR A 157 -7.84 12.37 5.35
CA THR A 157 -9.18 12.69 4.85
C THR A 157 -9.96 13.55 5.84
N THR A 158 -9.94 13.24 7.12
CA THR A 158 -10.66 14.01 8.14
C THR A 158 -10.12 15.43 8.25
N ILE A 159 -8.80 15.62 8.24
CA ILE A 159 -8.18 16.96 8.25
C ILE A 159 -8.60 17.75 7.00
N ALA A 160 -8.44 17.16 5.81
CA ALA A 160 -8.83 17.80 4.56
C ALA A 160 -10.33 18.13 4.52
N SER A 161 -11.18 17.21 4.98
CA SER A 161 -12.63 17.38 5.04
C SER A 161 -13.02 18.50 6.00
N VAL A 162 -12.36 18.60 7.16
CA VAL A 162 -12.58 19.71 8.12
C VAL A 162 -12.20 21.04 7.48
N LEU A 163 -11.06 21.14 6.79
CA LEU A 163 -10.65 22.37 6.12
C LEU A 163 -11.68 22.81 5.07
N VAL A 164 -12.12 21.91 4.19
CA VAL A 164 -13.13 22.21 3.16
C VAL A 164 -14.47 22.60 3.80
N SER A 165 -14.87 21.92 4.86
CA SER A 165 -16.12 22.20 5.57
C SER A 165 -16.09 23.54 6.30
N LEU A 166 -14.93 23.93 6.86
CA LEU A 166 -14.71 25.26 7.45
C LEU A 166 -14.74 26.36 6.39
N LEU A 167 -14.10 26.14 5.23
CA LEU A 167 -14.14 27.08 4.10
C LEU A 167 -15.57 27.32 3.63
N MET A 168 -16.37 26.26 3.45
CA MET A 168 -17.78 26.42 3.07
C MET A 168 -18.61 27.07 4.16
N SER A 169 -18.39 26.73 5.43
CA SER A 169 -19.09 27.36 6.55
C SER A 169 -18.79 28.85 6.65
N GLY A 170 -17.53 29.25 6.42
CA GLY A 170 -17.10 30.64 6.39
C GLY A 170 -17.71 31.41 5.23
N MET A 171 -17.67 30.83 4.02
CA MET A 171 -18.28 31.40 2.82
C MET A 171 -19.79 31.58 2.99
N PHE A 172 -20.47 30.61 3.58
CA PHE A 172 -21.89 30.68 3.90
C PHE A 172 -22.21 31.83 4.87
N LYS A 173 -21.44 31.94 5.96
CA LYS A 173 -21.61 33.02 6.94
C LYS A 173 -21.34 34.41 6.35
N ALA A 174 -20.40 34.52 5.43
CA ALA A 174 -20.06 35.78 4.77
C ALA A 174 -21.07 36.17 3.66
N GLY A 175 -21.64 35.19 2.97
CA GLY A 175 -22.59 35.41 1.88
C GLY A 175 -24.01 35.69 2.35
N GLY A 176 -24.41 35.21 3.54
CA GLY A 176 -25.79 35.37 4.03
C GLY A 176 -26.85 34.70 3.13
N TYR A 177 -26.44 33.73 2.30
CA TYR A 177 -27.28 33.06 1.32
C TYR A 177 -27.76 31.70 1.84
N SER A 178 -28.98 31.30 1.51
CA SER A 178 -29.47 29.93 1.70
C SER A 178 -28.74 28.97 0.76
N MET A 179 -28.13 27.90 1.29
CA MET A 179 -27.25 27.00 0.54
C MET A 179 -27.98 25.73 0.17
N SER A 180 -27.97 25.40 -1.12
CA SER A 180 -28.49 24.12 -1.61
C SER A 180 -27.70 22.94 -1.04
N THR A 181 -28.40 21.87 -0.70
CA THR A 181 -27.82 20.58 -0.27
C THR A 181 -26.95 19.92 -1.35
N TRP A 182 -27.04 20.35 -2.61
CA TRP A 182 -26.20 19.90 -3.72
C TRP A 182 -24.79 20.46 -3.69
N ILE A 183 -24.59 21.64 -3.12
CA ILE A 183 -23.28 22.31 -3.16
C ILE A 183 -22.22 21.50 -2.38
N PRO A 184 -22.49 21.03 -1.14
CA PRO A 184 -21.60 20.11 -0.44
C PRO A 184 -21.28 18.82 -1.21
N PHE A 185 -22.28 18.24 -1.89
CA PHE A 185 -22.13 17.02 -2.68
C PHE A 185 -21.22 17.24 -3.89
N LEU A 186 -21.51 18.25 -4.71
CA LEU A 186 -20.70 18.59 -5.88
C LEU A 186 -19.27 18.98 -5.49
N GLY A 187 -19.12 19.73 -4.39
CA GLY A 187 -17.82 20.08 -3.83
C GLY A 187 -16.99 18.83 -3.47
N ALA A 188 -17.61 17.83 -2.86
CA ALA A 188 -16.93 16.57 -2.54
C ALA A 188 -16.54 15.78 -3.80
N VAL A 189 -17.42 15.71 -4.80
CA VAL A 189 -17.12 15.05 -6.09
C VAL A 189 -15.95 15.73 -6.80
N ILE A 190 -15.96 17.06 -6.91
CA ILE A 190 -14.87 17.83 -7.51
C ILE A 190 -13.57 17.62 -6.73
N SER A 191 -13.61 17.62 -5.40
CA SER A 191 -12.43 17.41 -4.56
C SER A 191 -11.78 16.04 -4.79
N VAL A 192 -12.61 15.00 -4.96
CA VAL A 192 -12.11 13.66 -5.34
C VAL A 192 -11.52 13.67 -6.75
N LEU A 193 -12.19 14.30 -7.72
CA LEU A 193 -11.67 14.39 -9.08
C LEU A 193 -10.34 15.13 -9.14
N VAL A 194 -10.20 16.24 -8.41
CA VAL A 194 -8.94 17.00 -8.29
C VAL A 194 -7.87 16.13 -7.64
N SER A 195 -8.22 15.36 -6.61
CA SER A 195 -7.29 14.44 -5.95
C SER A 195 -6.80 13.34 -6.90
N VAL A 196 -7.70 12.77 -7.71
CA VAL A 196 -7.36 11.78 -8.75
C VAL A 196 -6.49 12.40 -9.84
N LEU A 197 -6.82 13.61 -10.30
CA LEU A 197 -6.03 14.33 -11.31
C LEU A 197 -4.64 14.72 -10.79
N SER A 198 -4.51 15.02 -9.50
CA SER A 198 -3.23 15.38 -8.87
C SER A 198 -2.24 14.21 -8.80
N ILE A 199 -2.72 12.97 -8.98
CA ILE A 199 -1.86 11.79 -9.09
C ILE A 199 -1.13 11.79 -10.44
N TRP A 200 -1.70 12.41 -11.47
CA TRP A 200 -1.21 12.33 -12.85
C TRP A 200 0.16 12.99 -13.09
N PRO A 201 0.45 14.22 -12.59
CA PRO A 201 1.79 14.81 -12.69
C PRO A 201 2.88 13.93 -12.07
N THR A 202 2.56 13.29 -10.94
CA THR A 202 3.48 12.37 -10.25
C THR A 202 3.82 11.14 -11.10
N VAL A 203 2.91 10.70 -11.97
CA VAL A 203 3.15 9.58 -12.89
C VAL A 203 3.99 10.01 -14.09
N VAL A 204 3.78 11.22 -14.60
CA VAL A 204 4.56 11.76 -15.72
C VAL A 204 5.99 12.06 -15.32
N ASP A 205 6.23 12.59 -14.11
CA ASP A 205 7.58 12.84 -13.59
C ASP A 205 8.36 11.56 -13.27
N LEU A 206 7.69 10.40 -13.22
CA LEU A 206 8.30 9.10 -12.91
C LEU A 206 8.72 8.31 -14.17
N ILE A 207 8.20 8.65 -15.36
CA ILE A 207 8.49 8.01 -16.65
C ILE A 207 9.60 8.77 -17.38
#